data_AF-A0A419ARY8-F1
#
_entry.id   AF-A0A419ARY8-F1
#
_cell.length_a   1.000
_cell.length_b   1.000
_cell.length_c   1.000
_cell.angle_alpha   90.00
_cell.angle_beta   90.00
_cell.angle_gamma   90.00
#
_symmetry.space_group_name_H-M   'P 1'
#
loop_
_entity.id
_entity.type
_entity.pdbx_description
1 polymer ?
#
loop_
_entity_poly.entity_id
_entity_poly.type
_entity_poly.pdbx_seq_one_letter_code
_entity_poly.pdbx_strand_id
1 'polypeptide(L)'
;SFAPLVTDKTTDQWSAEAQLAVIIETATLSETELAQYCRKKGLYPEQISQWKQGFLQVSSPNDKAALKQSQKEVKQLKRELVRKEKALAEAAAILVLRKQLRDFYGETDEDD
;
A
#
# COMPACT_ATOMS: atom_id res chain seq x y z
N SER A 1 21.16 -0.20 13.22
CA SER A 1 20.88 1.23 13.33
C SER A 1 19.77 1.55 12.35
N PHE A 2 18.57 1.88 12.84
CA PHE A 2 17.43 2.25 12.01
C PHE A 2 16.98 3.63 12.49
N ALA A 3 17.23 4.66 11.68
CA ALA A 3 16.79 6.02 11.97
C ALA A 3 15.28 6.11 11.69
N PRO A 4 14.48 6.74 12.57
CA PRO A 4 13.08 6.98 12.26
C PRO A 4 13.02 8.06 11.17
N LEU A 5 12.35 7.74 10.07
CA LEU A 5 11.89 8.70 9.08
C LEU A 5 11.09 9.79 9.81
N VAL A 6 11.58 11.02 9.73
CA VAL A 6 10.88 12.20 10.22
C VAL A 6 9.55 12.25 9.46
N THR A 7 8.50 11.87 10.15
CA THR A 7 7.12 11.98 9.66
C THR A 7 6.86 13.45 9.36
N ASP A 8 6.48 13.75 8.11
CA ASP A 8 5.94 15.02 7.63
C ASP A 8 4.69 15.42 8.44
N LYS A 9 4.85 15.87 9.68
CA LYS A 9 3.75 16.29 10.56
C LYS A 9 3.13 17.64 10.18
N THR A 10 3.64 18.30 9.14
CA THR A 10 3.17 19.63 8.72
C THR A 10 2.28 19.60 7.47
N THR A 11 2.31 18.55 6.65
CA THR A 11 1.45 18.44 5.45
C THR A 11 0.03 18.00 5.78
N ASP A 12 -0.18 17.31 6.92
CA ASP A 12 -1.50 16.82 7.37
C ASP A 12 -2.46 17.95 7.83
N GLN A 13 -1.96 19.18 8.01
CA GLN A 13 -2.76 20.34 8.42
C GLN A 13 -3.31 21.17 7.25
N TRP A 14 -2.82 20.96 6.03
CA TRP A 14 -3.18 21.78 4.87
C TRP A 14 -4.09 21.00 3.91
N SER A 15 -5.33 21.47 3.74
CA SER A 15 -6.23 20.91 2.73
C SER A 15 -5.66 21.08 1.31
N ALA A 16 -6.03 20.20 0.39
CA ALA A 16 -5.58 20.27 -1.01
C ALA A 16 -5.94 21.62 -1.68
N GLU A 17 -7.08 22.21 -1.30
CA GLU A 17 -7.50 23.54 -1.73
C GLU A 17 -6.57 24.65 -1.20
N ALA A 18 -6.20 24.58 0.09
CA ALA A 18 -5.28 25.53 0.68
C ALA A 18 -3.87 25.42 0.08
N GLN A 19 -3.40 24.20 -0.20
CA GLN A 19 -2.13 23.97 -0.90
C GLN A 19 -2.16 24.59 -2.31
N LEU A 20 -3.25 24.38 -3.07
CA LEU A 20 -3.42 24.97 -4.39
C LEU A 20 -3.43 26.50 -4.36
N ALA A 21 -4.14 27.10 -3.40
CA ALA A 21 -4.16 28.55 -3.22
C ALA A 21 -2.75 29.10 -2.99
N VAL A 22 -1.96 28.47 -2.11
CA VAL A 22 -0.56 28.85 -1.87
C VAL A 22 0.29 28.72 -3.14
N ILE A 23 0.13 27.64 -3.91
CA ILE A 23 0.85 27.44 -5.16
C ILE A 23 0.55 28.58 -6.16
N ILE A 24 -0.72 28.99 -6.26
CA ILE A 24 -1.16 30.07 -7.16
C ILE A 24 -0.64 31.42 -6.67
N GLU A 25 -0.80 31.75 -5.39
CA GLU A 25 -0.33 33.00 -4.78
C GLU A 25 1.18 33.18 -4.93
N THR A 26 1.93 32.08 -4.88
CA THR A 26 3.40 32.10 -4.97
C THR A 26 3.93 31.92 -6.39
N ALA A 27 3.07 31.84 -7.40
CA ALA A 27 3.48 31.55 -8.77
C ALA A 27 4.34 32.67 -9.40
N THR A 28 4.10 33.93 -9.03
CA THR A 28 4.78 35.11 -9.59
C THR A 28 5.80 35.73 -8.66
N LEU A 29 5.97 35.19 -7.44
CA LEU A 29 6.89 35.73 -6.45
C LEU A 29 8.34 35.40 -6.80
N SER A 30 9.23 36.35 -6.57
CA SER A 30 10.68 36.13 -6.56
C SER A 30 11.10 35.25 -5.38
N GLU A 31 12.32 34.71 -5.42
CA GLU A 31 12.85 33.87 -4.34
C GLU A 31 12.85 34.57 -2.97
N THR A 32 13.13 35.88 -2.97
CA THR A 32 13.11 36.69 -1.74
C THR A 32 11.71 36.87 -1.17
N GLU A 33 10.72 37.11 -2.04
CA GLU A 33 9.32 37.25 -1.66
C GLU A 33 8.72 35.91 -1.22
N LEU A 34 9.11 34.82 -1.89
CA LEU A 34 8.73 33.46 -1.51
C LEU A 34 9.25 33.11 -0.12
N ALA A 35 10.51 33.44 0.19
CA ALA A 35 11.09 33.22 1.51
C ALA A 35 10.36 34.04 2.60
N GLN A 36 9.98 35.28 2.31
CA GLN A 36 9.18 36.10 3.22
C GLN A 36 7.76 35.54 3.42
N TYR A 37 7.11 35.12 2.34
CA TYR A 37 5.79 34.48 2.37
C TYR A 37 5.82 33.21 3.24
N CYS A 38 6.80 32.36 3.01
CA CYS A 38 7.04 31.12 3.75
C CYS A 38 7.18 31.37 5.26
N ARG A 39 8.00 32.34 5.66
CA ARG A 39 8.16 32.74 7.07
C ARG A 39 6.86 33.22 7.71
N LYS A 40 6.03 34.00 6.99
CA LYS A 40 4.74 34.50 7.49
C LYS A 40 3.70 33.39 7.66
N LYS A 41 3.73 32.38 6.79
CA LYS A 41 2.76 31.28 6.76
C LYS A 41 3.22 30.03 7.52
N GLY A 42 4.44 30.01 8.05
CA GLY A 42 5.03 28.84 8.70
C GLY A 42 5.33 27.69 7.73
N LEU A 43 5.66 28.03 6.49
CA LEU A 43 5.95 27.09 5.41
C LEU A 43 7.43 27.12 5.04
N TYR A 44 7.89 26.08 4.36
CA TYR A 44 9.19 26.04 3.68
C TYR A 44 9.01 26.08 2.16
N PRO A 45 9.90 26.77 1.41
CA PRO A 45 9.85 26.78 -0.05
C PRO A 45 9.83 25.38 -0.67
N GLU A 46 10.56 24.45 -0.05
CA GLU A 46 10.61 23.03 -0.46
C GLU A 46 9.22 22.37 -0.43
N GLN A 47 8.38 22.69 0.57
CA GLN A 47 7.03 22.13 0.67
C GLN A 47 6.14 22.60 -0.48
N ILE A 48 6.24 23.88 -0.85
CA ILE A 48 5.49 24.44 -1.98
C ILE A 48 5.96 23.78 -3.28
N SER A 49 7.27 23.53 -3.42
CA SER A 49 7.84 22.82 -4.56
C SER A 49 7.31 21.38 -4.66
N GLN A 50 7.29 20.66 -3.53
CA GLN A 50 6.74 19.30 -3.46
C GLN A 50 5.25 19.27 -3.83
N TRP A 51 4.45 20.21 -3.33
CA TRP A 51 3.03 20.30 -3.70
C TRP A 51 2.84 20.59 -5.19
N LYS A 52 3.64 21.50 -5.77
CA LYS A 52 3.64 21.76 -7.22
C LYS A 52 3.92 20.47 -8.00
N GLN A 53 4.95 19.71 -7.61
CA GLN A 53 5.29 18.47 -8.27
C GLN A 53 4.20 17.41 -8.13
N GLY A 54 3.59 17.28 -6.94
CA GLY A 54 2.49 16.36 -6.69
C GLY A 54 1.24 16.67 -7.53
N PHE A 55 0.90 17.95 -7.69
CA PHE A 55 -0.20 18.39 -8.55
C PHE A 55 0.06 18.13 -10.04
N LEU A 56 1.32 18.26 -10.47
CA LEU A 56 1.73 17.99 -11.85
C LEU A 56 1.87 16.49 -12.15
N GLN A 57 2.07 15.65 -11.12
CA GLN A 57 1.98 14.20 -11.24
C GLN A 57 0.52 13.76 -11.44
N VAL A 58 0.01 13.98 -12.64
CA VAL A 58 -1.19 13.30 -13.11
C VAL A 58 -0.79 11.84 -13.35
N SER A 59 -1.20 10.94 -12.45
CA SER A 59 -1.06 9.49 -12.63
C SER A 59 -1.43 9.12 -14.06
N SER A 60 -0.51 8.53 -14.81
CA SER A 60 -0.73 8.25 -16.22
C SER A 60 -1.90 7.26 -16.36
N PRO A 61 -2.66 7.30 -17.47
CA PRO A 61 -3.69 6.29 -17.74
C PRO A 61 -3.14 4.86 -17.64
N ASN A 62 -1.84 4.69 -17.94
CA ASN A 62 -1.14 3.42 -17.85
C ASN A 62 -0.99 2.93 -16.40
N ASP A 63 -0.72 3.85 -15.44
CA ASP A 63 -0.62 3.52 -14.01
C ASP A 63 -1.97 3.05 -13.45
N LYS A 64 -3.07 3.67 -13.88
CA LYS A 64 -4.43 3.23 -13.49
C LYS A 64 -4.78 1.86 -14.07
N ALA A 65 -4.38 1.58 -15.31
CA ALA A 65 -4.59 0.28 -15.93
C ALA A 65 -3.78 -0.82 -15.24
N ALA A 66 -2.49 -0.56 -14.99
CA ALA A 66 -1.60 -1.46 -14.26
C ALA A 66 -2.10 -1.73 -12.84
N LEU A 67 -2.56 -0.71 -12.11
CA LEU A 67 -3.13 -0.87 -10.78
C LEU A 67 -4.39 -1.75 -10.79
N LYS A 68 -5.29 -1.55 -11.76
CA LYS A 68 -6.49 -2.39 -11.93
C LYS A 68 -6.14 -3.82 -12.26
N GLN A 69 -5.12 -4.05 -13.09
CA GLN A 69 -4.65 -5.38 -13.46
C GLN A 69 -4.06 -6.10 -12.24
N SER A 70 -3.17 -5.44 -11.50
CA SER A 70 -2.61 -5.96 -10.25
C SER A 70 -3.70 -6.29 -9.23
N GLN A 71 -4.71 -5.43 -9.06
CA GLN A 71 -5.84 -5.73 -8.16
C GLN A 71 -6.65 -6.96 -8.58
N LYS A 72 -6.84 -7.20 -9.89
CA LYS A 72 -7.52 -8.39 -10.39
C LYS A 72 -6.70 -9.64 -10.10
N GLU A 73 -5.39 -9.59 -10.37
CA GLU A 73 -4.47 -10.69 -10.12
C GLU A 73 -4.42 -11.06 -8.64
N VAL A 74 -4.29 -10.06 -7.75
CA VAL A 74 -4.33 -10.29 -6.29
C VAL A 74 -5.64 -10.95 -5.86
N LYS A 75 -6.79 -10.53 -6.40
CA LYS A 75 -8.08 -11.15 -6.09
C LYS A 75 -8.17 -12.59 -6.60
N GLN A 76 -7.64 -12.87 -7.79
CA GLN A 76 -7.60 -14.21 -8.35
C GLN A 76 -6.70 -15.13 -7.51
N LEU A 77 -5.47 -14.71 -7.25
CA LEU A 77 -4.52 -15.47 -6.44
C LEU A 77 -5.06 -15.77 -5.04
N LYS A 78 -5.73 -14.80 -4.39
CA LYS A 78 -6.39 -15.05 -3.09
C LYS A 78 -7.48 -16.11 -3.16
N ARG A 79 -8.29 -16.13 -4.23
CA ARG A 79 -9.33 -17.17 -4.41
C ARG A 79 -8.73 -18.54 -4.65
N GLU A 80 -7.69 -18.61 -5.47
CA GLU A 80 -6.97 -19.86 -5.73
C GLU A 80 -6.28 -20.38 -4.47
N LEU A 81 -5.69 -19.49 -3.66
CA LEU A 81 -5.10 -19.83 -2.37
C LEU A 81 -6.14 -20.49 -1.46
N VAL A 82 -7.28 -19.84 -1.24
CA VAL A 82 -8.37 -20.38 -0.39
C VAL A 82 -8.87 -21.74 -0.90
N ARG A 83 -9.03 -21.91 -2.20
CA ARG A 83 -9.46 -23.19 -2.79
C ARG A 83 -8.43 -24.29 -2.55
N LYS A 84 -7.15 -23.99 -2.70
CA LYS A 84 -6.04 -24.93 -2.47
C LYS A 84 -5.92 -25.29 -0.99
N GLU A 85 -6.02 -24.32 -0.09
CA GLU A 85 -6.01 -24.54 1.36
C GLU A 85 -7.18 -25.44 1.79
N LYS A 86 -8.38 -25.22 1.24
CA LYS A 86 -9.53 -26.10 1.51
C LYS A 86 -9.30 -27.54 1.04
N ALA A 87 -8.85 -27.73 -0.20
CA ALA A 87 -8.56 -29.07 -0.73
C ALA A 87 -7.44 -29.77 0.06
N LEU A 88 -6.43 -29.01 0.49
CA LEU A 88 -5.35 -29.52 1.33
C LEU A 88 -5.85 -29.92 2.72
N ALA A 89 -6.74 -29.13 3.34
CA ALA A 89 -7.37 -29.47 4.61
C ALA A 89 -8.25 -30.73 4.50
N GLU A 90 -9.02 -30.88 3.42
CA GLU A 90 -9.81 -32.09 3.16
C GLU A 90 -8.92 -33.33 2.98
N ALA A 91 -7.82 -33.22 2.23
CA ALA A 91 -6.84 -34.31 2.09
C ALA A 91 -6.19 -34.69 3.43
N ALA A 92 -5.80 -33.70 4.24
CA ALA A 92 -5.25 -33.92 5.57
C ALA A 92 -6.26 -34.63 6.49
N ALA A 93 -7.53 -34.21 6.46
CA ALA A 93 -8.59 -34.86 7.23
C ALA A 93 -8.78 -36.33 6.83
N ILE A 94 -8.76 -36.64 5.53
CA ILE A 94 -8.83 -38.03 5.04
C ILE A 94 -7.64 -38.86 5.56
N LEU A 95 -6.42 -38.32 5.52
CA LEU A 95 -5.23 -39.01 6.02
C LEU A 95 -5.34 -39.30 7.52
N VAL A 96 -5.81 -38.33 8.31
CA VAL A 96 -6.02 -38.49 9.75
C VAL A 96 -7.07 -39.56 10.05
N LEU A 97 -8.22 -39.51 9.37
CA LEU A 97 -9.29 -40.50 9.57
C LEU A 97 -8.85 -41.91 9.18
N ARG A 98 -8.10 -42.07 8.08
CA ARG A 98 -7.55 -43.37 7.66
C ARG A 98 -6.60 -43.93 8.71
N LYS A 99 -5.73 -43.09 9.28
CA LYS A 99 -4.82 -43.49 10.37
C LYS A 99 -5.62 -43.96 11.60
N GLN A 100 -6.59 -43.16 12.06
CA GLN A 100 -7.42 -43.51 13.21
C GLN A 100 -8.18 -44.83 13.01
N LEU A 101 -8.65 -45.09 11.79
CA LEU A 101 -9.33 -46.34 11.47
C LEU A 101 -8.39 -47.54 11.53
N ARG A 102 -7.18 -47.43 10.95
CA ARG A 102 -6.14 -48.46 11.06
C ARG A 102 -5.76 -48.73 12.52
N ASP A 103 -5.54 -47.68 13.30
CA ASP A 103 -5.24 -47.77 14.74
C ASP A 103 -6.36 -48.49 15.50
N PHE A 104 -7.64 -48.26 15.15
CA PHE A 104 -8.78 -48.92 15.78
C PHE A 104 -8.88 -50.42 15.44
N TYR A 105 -8.62 -50.79 14.18
CA TYR A 105 -8.69 -52.19 13.74
C TYR A 105 -7.41 -52.99 14.02
N GLY A 106 -6.36 -52.35 14.56
CA GLY A 106 -5.09 -53.01 14.84
C GLY A 106 -4.30 -53.39 13.57
N GLU A 107 -4.66 -52.79 12.43
CA GLU A 107 -3.87 -52.86 11.20
C GLU A 107 -2.67 -51.93 11.39
N THR A 108 -1.64 -52.43 12.06
CA THR A 108 -0.30 -51.85 11.92
C THR A 108 0.11 -51.99 10.47
N ASP A 109 0.65 -50.93 9.87
CA ASP A 109 1.20 -50.94 8.53
C ASP A 109 2.32 -52.02 8.45
N GLU A 110 1.95 -53.28 8.24
CA GLU A 110 2.83 -54.33 7.75
C GLU A 110 2.85 -54.15 6.23
N ASP A 111 3.83 -53.41 5.74
CA ASP A 111 4.49 -53.64 4.45
C ASP A 111 5.76 -52.74 4.39
N ASP A 112 6.90 -53.40 4.19
CA ASP A 112 8.22 -52.85 3.78
C ASP A 112 8.14 -51.95 2.53
#